data_AF-U2W1J1-F1
#
_entry.id   AF-U2W1J1-F1
#
_cell.length_a   1.000
_cell.length_b   1.000
_cell.length_c   1.000
_cell.angle_alpha   90.00
_cell.angle_beta   90.00
_cell.angle_gamma   90.00
#
_symmetry.space_group_name_H-M   'P 1'
#
loop_
_entity.id
_entity.type
_entity.pdbx_description
1 polymer ?
#
loop_
_entity_poly.entity_id
_entity_poly.type
_entity_poly.pdbx_seq_one_letter_code
_entity_poly.pdbx_strand_id
1 'polypeptide(L)'
;MPEEKSIALVSTTMDAALPMTAYLREHAPEYRLIHYLDGGLMDKLKREGGIRADSTRRFSSMIADAFTDGADGVIMTCTIYSPWAEAFTQIFHKPVVPADIAMLDRASRCPGRTAILCTFEGTIETSRRSYLKYRRKNHMPEEVDIYPLPDAFREVRAGHMDIGNQIIADRIHELDLRYEQIVLAQISMSGAASLVKTKHARLFSSPPEALGEMRERLMEENGG
;
A
#
# COMPACT_ATOMS: atom_id res chain seq x y z
N MET A 1 8.40 31.70 -4.08
CA MET A 1 7.45 30.65 -4.52
C MET A 1 7.30 29.69 -3.35
N PRO A 2 6.11 29.15 -3.05
CA PRO A 2 6.02 28.07 -2.07
C PRO A 2 7.00 26.97 -2.47
N GLU A 3 7.75 26.44 -1.51
CA GLU A 3 8.70 25.36 -1.78
C GLU A 3 7.93 24.13 -2.28
N GLU A 4 8.35 23.57 -3.42
CA GLU A 4 7.70 22.40 -4.01
C GLU A 4 7.87 21.21 -3.06
N LYS A 5 6.78 20.74 -2.45
CA LYS A 5 6.85 19.61 -1.52
C LYS A 5 7.27 18.34 -2.25
N SER A 6 8.09 17.52 -1.62
CA SER A 6 8.64 16.29 -2.18
C SER A 6 8.16 15.05 -1.42
N ILE A 7 7.71 14.03 -2.15
CA ILE A 7 7.37 12.71 -1.61
C ILE A 7 8.36 11.69 -2.14
N ALA A 8 9.02 10.97 -1.24
CA ALA A 8 9.89 9.85 -1.60
C ALA A 8 9.14 8.51 -1.56
N LEU A 9 9.37 7.67 -2.56
CA LEU A 9 8.91 6.29 -2.62
C LEU A 9 10.07 5.36 -2.25
N VAL A 10 9.95 4.64 -1.14
CA VAL A 10 10.94 3.65 -0.69
C VAL A 10 10.40 2.25 -0.96
N SER A 11 11.08 1.53 -1.85
CA SER A 11 10.59 0.28 -2.44
C SER A 11 11.68 -0.79 -2.49
N THR A 12 11.28 -2.07 -2.58
CA THR A 12 12.21 -3.19 -2.80
C THR A 12 11.92 -3.95 -4.10
N THR A 13 10.80 -3.63 -4.77
CA THR A 13 10.42 -4.21 -6.06
C THR A 13 9.81 -3.14 -6.96
N MET A 14 10.00 -3.30 -8.27
CA MET A 14 9.35 -2.45 -9.27
C MET A 14 7.84 -2.67 -9.31
N ASP A 15 7.38 -3.90 -9.06
CA ASP A 15 5.95 -4.26 -9.03
C ASP A 15 5.15 -3.46 -8.00
N ALA A 16 5.80 -2.98 -6.94
CA ALA A 16 5.20 -2.11 -5.94
C ALA A 16 5.47 -0.61 -6.21
N ALA A 17 6.67 -0.28 -6.69
CA ALA A 17 7.07 1.11 -6.96
C ALA A 17 6.30 1.73 -8.14
N LEU A 18 6.14 0.98 -9.24
CA LEU A 18 5.56 1.47 -10.48
C LEU A 18 4.09 1.89 -10.33
N PRO A 19 3.20 1.08 -9.73
CA PRO A 19 1.80 1.49 -9.61
C PRO A 19 1.60 2.70 -8.69
N MET A 20 2.37 2.79 -7.59
CA MET A 20 2.36 3.98 -6.74
C MET A 20 2.83 5.22 -7.50
N THR A 21 3.92 5.08 -8.27
CA THR A 21 4.48 6.19 -9.07
C THR A 21 3.47 6.69 -10.10
N ALA A 22 2.83 5.77 -10.84
CA ALA A 22 1.84 6.12 -11.84
C ALA A 22 0.67 6.88 -11.20
N TYR A 23 0.13 6.37 -10.09
CA TYR A 23 -0.98 6.99 -9.38
C TYR A 23 -0.63 8.40 -8.88
N LEU A 24 0.54 8.58 -8.25
CA LEU A 24 0.96 9.89 -7.72
C LEU A 24 1.22 10.91 -8.82
N ARG A 25 1.81 10.52 -9.96
CA ARG A 25 2.01 11.43 -11.09
C ARG A 25 0.70 11.96 -11.67
N GLU A 26 -0.34 11.14 -11.65
CA GLU A 26 -1.66 11.52 -12.15
C GLU A 26 -2.46 12.34 -11.13
N HIS A 27 -2.45 11.96 -9.85
CA HIS A 27 -3.36 12.48 -8.82
C HIS A 27 -2.71 13.48 -7.85
N ALA A 28 -1.39 13.65 -7.93
CA ALA A 28 -0.63 14.52 -7.06
C ALA A 28 0.57 15.18 -7.80
N PRO A 29 0.37 15.74 -9.03
CA PRO A 29 1.45 16.31 -9.83
C PRO A 29 2.13 17.52 -9.17
N GLU A 30 1.53 18.09 -8.12
CA GLU A 30 2.10 19.17 -7.31
C GLU A 30 3.27 18.72 -6.43
N TYR A 31 3.46 17.42 -6.22
CA TYR A 31 4.60 16.89 -5.46
C TYR A 31 5.72 16.43 -6.38
N ARG A 32 6.94 16.84 -6.06
CA ARG A 32 8.14 16.23 -6.65
C ARG A 32 8.30 14.81 -6.10
N LEU A 33 8.42 13.83 -7.00
CA LEU A 33 8.61 12.43 -6.62
C LEU A 33 10.09 12.04 -6.65
N ILE A 34 10.56 11.37 -5.59
CA ILE A 34 11.92 10.83 -5.48
C ILE A 34 11.82 9.32 -5.26
N HIS A 35 12.68 8.52 -5.89
CA HIS A 35 12.61 7.05 -5.82
C HIS A 35 13.85 6.46 -5.18
N TYR A 36 13.65 5.69 -4.12
CA TYR A 36 14.68 4.82 -3.53
C TYR A 36 14.22 3.38 -3.70
N LEU A 37 15.02 2.62 -4.45
CA LEU A 37 14.73 1.24 -4.75
C LEU A 37 15.94 0.36 -4.45
N ASP A 38 15.72 -0.65 -3.63
CA ASP A 38 16.69 -1.71 -3.40
C ASP A 38 16.17 -3.05 -3.92
N GLY A 39 16.46 -3.31 -5.20
CA GLY A 39 16.10 -4.56 -5.86
C GLY A 39 16.79 -5.80 -5.29
N GLY A 40 17.89 -5.64 -4.54
CA GLY A 40 18.62 -6.76 -3.93
C GLY A 40 18.12 -7.13 -2.53
N LEU A 41 17.27 -6.30 -1.91
CA LEU A 41 16.83 -6.52 -0.53
C LEU A 41 15.88 -7.71 -0.42
N MET A 42 14.95 -7.89 -1.36
CA MET A 42 14.04 -9.04 -1.33
C MET A 42 14.76 -10.38 -1.43
N ASP A 43 15.80 -10.48 -2.27
CA ASP A 43 16.56 -11.72 -2.40
C ASP A 43 17.43 -12.00 -1.19
N LYS A 44 17.94 -10.94 -0.53
CA LYS A 44 18.56 -11.07 0.79
C LYS A 44 17.58 -11.65 1.80
N LEU A 45 16.39 -11.07 1.94
CA LEU A 45 15.36 -11.54 2.88
C LEU A 45 14.98 -13.00 2.63
N LYS A 46 14.83 -13.41 1.36
CA LYS A 46 14.56 -14.81 0.99
C LYS A 46 15.69 -15.75 1.44
N ARG A 47 16.96 -15.40 1.16
CA ARG A 47 18.12 -16.21 1.57
C ARG A 47 18.25 -16.32 3.09
N GLU A 48 17.84 -15.29 3.81
CA GLU A 48 17.97 -15.20 5.27
C GLU A 48 16.77 -15.76 6.04
N GLY A 49 15.68 -16.06 5.33
CA GLY A 49 14.43 -16.56 5.90
C GLY A 49 13.60 -15.49 6.61
N GLY A 50 13.88 -14.20 6.39
CA GLY A 50 13.15 -13.10 7.03
C GLY A 50 14.00 -11.85 7.28
N ILE A 51 13.42 -10.90 8.03
CA ILE A 51 14.06 -9.64 8.39
C ILE A 51 15.13 -9.87 9.45
N ARG A 52 16.30 -9.27 9.22
CA ARG A 52 17.42 -9.16 10.16
C ARG A 52 17.83 -7.71 10.37
N ALA A 53 18.58 -7.44 11.44
CA ALA A 53 19.00 -6.09 11.83
C ALA A 53 19.72 -5.33 10.70
N ASP A 54 20.52 -6.01 9.89
CA ASP A 54 21.24 -5.43 8.76
C ASP A 54 20.30 -5.12 7.58
N SER A 55 19.30 -5.97 7.31
CA SER A 55 18.24 -5.69 6.33
C SER A 55 17.36 -4.50 6.76
N THR A 56 17.03 -4.38 8.05
CA THR A 56 16.31 -3.23 8.60
C THR A 56 17.15 -1.96 8.49
N ARG A 57 18.45 -2.04 8.83
CA ARG A 57 19.39 -0.93 8.66
C ARG A 57 19.43 -0.45 7.21
N ARG A 58 19.52 -1.39 6.25
CA ARG A 58 19.55 -1.08 4.82
C ARG A 58 18.27 -0.37 4.36
N PHE A 59 17.12 -0.83 4.81
CA PHE A 59 15.84 -0.17 4.51
C PHE A 59 15.72 1.21 5.18
N SER A 60 16.11 1.34 6.45
CA SER A 60 16.10 2.62 7.15
C SER A 60 17.08 3.63 6.57
N SER A 61 18.21 3.18 6.01
CA SER A 61 19.15 4.04 5.29
C SER A 61 18.50 4.69 4.07
N MET A 62 17.72 3.94 3.27
CA MET A 62 16.98 4.57 2.15
C MET A 62 16.00 5.65 2.61
N ILE A 63 15.35 5.46 3.76
CA ILE A 63 14.45 6.47 4.35
C ILE A 63 15.27 7.69 4.81
N ALA A 64 16.42 7.47 5.46
CA ALA A 64 17.31 8.55 5.89
C ALA A 64 17.86 9.35 4.71
N ASP A 65 18.27 8.66 3.64
CA ASP A 65 18.77 9.27 2.41
C ASP A 65 17.65 10.10 1.75
N ALA A 66 16.42 9.58 1.69
CA ALA A 66 15.25 10.31 1.19
C ALA A 66 15.03 11.64 1.93
N PHE A 67 15.09 11.62 3.26
CA PHE A 67 14.93 12.85 4.03
C PHE A 67 16.14 13.79 3.94
N THR A 68 17.34 13.25 3.78
CA THR A 68 18.57 14.03 3.54
C THR A 68 18.51 14.76 2.20
N ASP A 69 17.94 14.11 1.18
CA ASP A 69 17.75 14.66 -0.16
C ASP A 69 16.53 15.58 -0.28
N GLY A 70 15.89 15.92 0.85
CA GLY A 70 14.87 16.95 0.94
C GLY A 70 13.42 16.45 0.81
N ALA A 71 13.15 15.14 0.95
CA ALA A 71 11.77 14.68 1.04
C ALA A 71 11.06 15.28 2.26
N ASP A 72 9.81 15.70 2.07
CA ASP A 72 8.92 16.09 3.16
C ASP A 72 8.26 14.87 3.79
N GLY A 73 7.98 13.84 3.00
CA GLY A 73 7.42 12.59 3.48
C GLY A 73 7.86 11.38 2.66
N VAL A 74 7.78 10.20 3.27
CA VAL A 74 8.12 8.92 2.65
C VAL A 74 6.88 8.04 2.58
N ILE A 75 6.56 7.51 1.39
CA ILE A 75 5.63 6.39 1.22
C ILE A 75 6.43 5.11 1.04
N MET A 76 6.22 4.15 1.94
CA MET A 76 6.78 2.80 1.84
C MET A 76 5.84 1.91 1.05
N THR A 77 6.34 1.31 -0.03
CA THR A 77 5.58 0.33 -0.82
C THR A 77 5.87 -1.12 -0.42
N CYS A 78 6.88 -1.34 0.42
CA CYS A 78 7.28 -2.65 0.90
C CYS A 78 6.55 -3.05 2.19
N THR A 79 5.58 -3.95 2.07
CA THR A 79 4.70 -4.38 3.17
C THR A 79 5.42 -5.11 4.31
N ILE A 80 6.56 -5.75 4.02
CA ILE A 80 7.32 -6.47 5.04
C ILE A 80 7.90 -5.52 6.10
N TYR A 81 8.18 -4.27 5.74
CA TYR A 81 8.74 -3.25 6.63
C TYR A 81 7.67 -2.38 7.30
N SER A 82 6.40 -2.50 6.93
CA SER A 82 5.31 -1.71 7.51
C SER A 82 5.22 -1.75 9.05
N PRO A 83 5.55 -2.86 9.76
CA PRO A 83 5.61 -2.85 11.22
C PRO A 83 6.60 -1.86 11.84
N TRP A 84 7.60 -1.38 11.09
CA TRP A 84 8.61 -0.43 11.54
C TRP A 84 8.26 1.03 11.22
N ALA A 85 7.19 1.30 10.48
CA ALA A 85 6.89 2.65 10.01
C ALA A 85 6.66 3.67 11.13
N GLU A 86 6.05 3.25 12.25
CA GLU A 86 5.88 4.12 13.42
C GLU A 86 7.23 4.48 14.04
N ALA A 87 8.13 3.50 14.18
CA ALA A 87 9.49 3.75 14.66
C ALA A 87 10.26 4.67 13.69
N PHE A 88 10.12 4.49 12.38
CA PHE A 88 10.73 5.39 11.39
C PHE A 88 10.17 6.82 11.50
N THR A 89 8.86 6.98 11.66
CA THR A 89 8.23 8.30 11.88
C THR A 89 8.82 8.98 13.13
N GLN A 90 8.97 8.23 14.23
CA GLN A 90 9.56 8.75 15.47
C GLN A 90 11.05 9.11 15.34
N ILE A 91 11.82 8.33 14.59
CA ILE A 91 13.27 8.56 14.40
C ILE A 91 13.52 9.80 13.54
N PHE A 92 12.75 9.98 12.47
CA PHE A 92 12.99 11.05 11.49
C PHE A 92 12.18 12.32 11.74
N HIS A 93 11.19 12.28 12.64
CA HIS A 93 10.28 13.39 12.91
C HIS A 93 9.62 13.96 11.64
N LYS A 94 9.33 13.07 10.68
CA LYS A 94 8.70 13.34 9.38
C LYS A 94 7.77 12.19 9.01
N PRO A 95 6.78 12.38 8.12
CA PRO A 95 5.78 11.36 7.83
C PRO A 95 6.40 10.18 7.09
N VAL A 96 6.24 8.99 7.66
CA VAL A 96 6.56 7.71 7.00
C VAL A 96 5.28 6.89 6.92
N VAL A 97 4.73 6.75 5.71
CA VAL A 97 3.42 6.15 5.43
C VAL A 97 3.58 4.78 4.74
N PRO A 98 3.28 3.67 5.42
CA PRO A 98 3.19 2.35 4.81
C PRO A 98 1.90 2.21 3.99
N ALA A 99 2.04 2.00 2.68
CA ALA A 99 0.91 2.07 1.75
C ALA A 99 -0.17 0.98 1.98
N ASP A 100 0.24 -0.21 2.40
CA ASP A 100 -0.67 -1.30 2.74
C ASP A 100 -1.46 -1.02 4.02
N ILE A 101 -0.79 -0.48 5.03
CA ILE A 101 -1.39 -0.12 6.31
C ILE A 101 -2.33 1.07 6.17
N ALA A 102 -1.97 2.10 5.39
CA ALA A 102 -2.83 3.24 5.13
C ALA A 102 -4.20 2.78 4.59
N MET A 103 -4.16 1.87 3.61
CA MET A 103 -5.35 1.24 3.04
C MET A 103 -6.11 0.37 4.06
N LEU A 104 -5.43 -0.54 4.76
CA LEU A 104 -6.08 -1.46 5.70
C LEU A 104 -6.68 -0.72 6.89
N ASP A 105 -6.00 0.28 7.44
CA ASP A 105 -6.49 1.08 8.56
C ASP A 105 -7.71 1.90 8.12
N ARG A 106 -7.65 2.60 6.98
CA ARG A 106 -8.80 3.35 6.44
C ARG A 106 -10.02 2.47 6.20
N ALA A 107 -9.83 1.31 5.59
CA ALA A 107 -10.91 0.34 5.39
C ALA A 107 -11.46 -0.16 6.73
N SER A 108 -10.60 -0.51 7.69
CA SER A 108 -11.04 -1.08 8.97
C SER A 108 -11.91 -0.13 9.82
N ARG A 109 -11.80 1.19 9.63
CA ARG A 109 -12.62 2.20 10.32
C ARG A 109 -14.03 2.31 9.75
N CYS A 110 -14.28 1.79 8.56
CA CYS A 110 -15.58 1.90 7.90
C CYS A 110 -16.53 0.78 8.36
N PRO A 111 -17.82 1.06 8.63
CA PRO A 111 -18.79 0.02 8.99
C PRO A 111 -19.24 -0.82 7.78
N GLY A 112 -19.90 -1.94 8.04
CA GLY A 112 -20.43 -2.84 7.01
C GLY A 112 -19.49 -4.00 6.68
N ARG A 113 -19.98 -4.91 5.83
CA ARG A 113 -19.26 -6.13 5.44
C ARG A 113 -18.11 -5.77 4.51
N THR A 114 -16.99 -6.47 4.70
CA THR A 114 -15.78 -6.23 3.92
C THR A 114 -15.35 -7.49 3.19
N ALA A 115 -15.14 -7.35 1.89
CA ALA A 115 -14.44 -8.31 1.06
C ALA A 115 -12.99 -7.84 0.86
N ILE A 116 -12.02 -8.74 1.04
CA ILE A 116 -10.62 -8.48 0.69
C ILE A 116 -10.23 -9.42 -0.44
N LEU A 117 -9.77 -8.87 -1.55
CA LEU A 117 -9.28 -9.62 -2.70
C LEU A 117 -7.77 -9.78 -2.58
N CYS A 118 -7.28 -11.00 -2.77
CA CYS A 118 -5.86 -11.34 -2.78
C CYS A 118 -5.54 -12.18 -4.00
N THR A 119 -4.52 -11.84 -4.76
CA THR A 119 -4.04 -12.64 -5.91
C THR A 119 -3.01 -13.68 -5.49
N PHE A 120 -2.15 -13.37 -4.51
CA PHE A 120 -1.12 -14.29 -4.05
C PHE A 120 -1.51 -15.01 -2.77
N GLU A 121 -1.65 -16.33 -2.85
CA GLU A 121 -2.12 -17.19 -1.76
C GLU A 121 -1.28 -17.05 -0.47
N GLY A 122 0.05 -16.92 -0.62
CA GLY A 122 0.97 -16.75 0.51
C GLY A 122 0.77 -15.45 1.33
N THR A 123 -0.06 -14.51 0.85
CA THR A 123 -0.37 -13.26 1.55
C THR A 123 -1.76 -13.23 2.17
N ILE A 124 -2.60 -14.25 1.95
CA ILE A 124 -4.00 -14.27 2.43
C ILE A 124 -4.06 -14.14 3.96
N GLU A 125 -3.35 -15.01 4.69
CA GLU A 125 -3.44 -15.01 6.15
C GLU A 125 -2.81 -13.77 6.75
N THR A 126 -1.71 -13.28 6.17
CA THR A 126 -1.10 -12.01 6.58
C THR A 126 -2.06 -10.84 6.38
N SER A 127 -2.75 -10.77 5.23
CA SER A 127 -3.71 -9.69 4.94
C SER A 127 -4.92 -9.74 5.88
N ARG A 128 -5.48 -10.93 6.09
CA ARG A 128 -6.58 -11.17 7.05
C ARG A 128 -6.18 -10.72 8.45
N ARG A 129 -5.08 -11.25 8.98
CA ARG A 129 -4.62 -10.93 10.34
C ARG A 129 -4.31 -9.45 10.52
N SER A 130 -3.69 -8.81 9.52
CA SER A 130 -3.42 -7.38 9.55
C SER A 130 -4.72 -6.59 9.59
N TYR A 131 -5.69 -6.89 8.73
CA TYR A 131 -6.99 -6.21 8.72
C TYR A 131 -7.73 -6.37 10.06
N LEU A 132 -7.82 -7.59 10.59
CA LEU A 132 -8.49 -7.85 11.87
C LEU A 132 -7.80 -7.14 13.04
N LYS A 133 -6.47 -7.04 13.03
CA LYS A 133 -5.73 -6.22 14.00
C LYS A 133 -6.20 -4.76 13.99
N TYR A 134 -6.42 -4.16 12.82
CA TYR A 134 -6.91 -2.79 12.71
C TYR A 134 -8.40 -2.67 13.05
N ARG A 135 -9.24 -3.65 12.71
CA ARG A 135 -10.63 -3.73 13.20
C ARG A 135 -10.68 -3.67 14.72
N ARG A 136 -9.89 -4.52 15.39
CA ARG A 136 -9.77 -4.52 16.86
C ARG A 136 -9.28 -3.19 17.41
N LYS A 137 -8.22 -2.63 16.83
CA LYS A 137 -7.68 -1.30 17.21
C LYS A 137 -8.75 -0.21 17.13
N ASN A 138 -9.61 -0.28 16.12
CA ASN A 138 -10.65 0.71 15.85
C ASN A 138 -12.01 0.36 16.47
N HIS A 139 -12.07 -0.63 17.38
CA HIS A 139 -13.29 -1.09 18.06
C HIS A 139 -14.42 -1.51 17.10
N MET A 140 -14.05 -2.12 15.97
CA MET A 140 -14.97 -2.64 14.96
C MET A 140 -15.04 -4.18 15.02
N PRO A 141 -16.13 -4.80 14.53
CA PRO A 141 -16.23 -6.25 14.43
C PRO A 141 -15.05 -6.86 13.67
N GLU A 142 -14.43 -7.90 14.22
CA GLU A 142 -13.31 -8.63 13.61
C GLU A 142 -13.82 -9.63 12.54
N GLU A 143 -14.56 -9.13 11.55
CA GLU A 143 -15.17 -9.90 10.47
C GLU A 143 -14.63 -9.48 9.11
N VAL A 144 -14.33 -10.45 8.25
CA VAL A 144 -13.88 -10.21 6.87
C VAL A 144 -14.01 -11.46 6.01
N ASP A 145 -14.51 -11.30 4.78
CA ASP A 145 -14.51 -12.34 3.76
C ASP A 145 -13.28 -12.15 2.84
N ILE A 146 -12.45 -13.20 2.69
CA ILE A 146 -11.28 -13.15 1.80
C ILE A 146 -11.58 -13.90 0.50
N TYR A 147 -11.24 -13.28 -0.62
CA TYR A 147 -11.40 -13.81 -1.97
C TYR A 147 -10.05 -13.99 -2.66
N PRO A 148 -9.53 -15.23 -2.71
CA PRO A 148 -8.35 -15.56 -3.49
C PRO A 148 -8.65 -15.46 -4.99
N LEU A 149 -7.73 -14.88 -5.75
CA LEU A 149 -7.76 -14.75 -7.21
C LEU A 149 -6.47 -15.32 -7.81
N PRO A 150 -6.23 -16.64 -7.67
CA PRO A 150 -5.02 -17.29 -8.19
C PRO A 150 -4.92 -17.21 -9.72
N ASP A 151 -6.05 -17.10 -10.41
CA ASP A 151 -6.10 -16.97 -11.87
C ASP A 151 -5.51 -15.63 -12.33
N ALA A 152 -5.89 -14.53 -11.67
CA ALA A 152 -5.29 -13.22 -11.91
C ALA A 152 -3.77 -13.22 -11.65
N PHE A 153 -3.34 -13.91 -10.59
CA PHE A 153 -1.90 -14.07 -10.32
C PHE A 153 -1.17 -14.81 -11.44
N ARG A 154 -1.75 -15.90 -11.97
CA ARG A 154 -1.14 -16.67 -13.07
C ARG A 154 -0.99 -15.82 -14.33
N GLU A 155 -2.02 -15.06 -14.71
CA GLU A 155 -1.99 -14.20 -15.89
C GLU A 155 -0.95 -13.08 -15.76
N VAL A 156 -0.91 -12.40 -14.61
CA VAL A 156 0.12 -11.39 -14.31
C VAL A 156 1.53 -11.99 -14.39
N ARG A 157 1.73 -13.19 -13.84
CA ARG A 157 3.03 -13.89 -13.88
C ARG A 157 3.43 -14.36 -15.29
N ALA A 158 2.46 -14.57 -16.18
CA ALA A 158 2.69 -14.85 -17.59
C ALA A 158 2.96 -13.58 -18.43
N GLY A 159 2.89 -12.39 -17.82
CA GLY A 159 3.06 -11.11 -18.51
C GLY A 159 1.75 -10.51 -19.05
N HIS A 160 0.61 -11.15 -18.80
CA HIS A 160 -0.71 -10.70 -19.25
C HIS A 160 -1.37 -9.78 -18.21
N MET A 161 -0.74 -8.62 -17.97
CA MET A 161 -1.19 -7.65 -16.96
C MET A 161 -2.65 -7.22 -17.16
N ASP A 162 -3.07 -6.95 -18.40
CA ASP A 162 -4.43 -6.49 -18.70
C ASP A 162 -5.47 -7.57 -18.38
N ILE A 163 -5.18 -8.83 -18.71
CA ILE A 163 -6.08 -9.97 -18.41
C ILE A 163 -6.18 -10.15 -16.90
N GLY A 164 -5.05 -10.11 -16.18
CA GLY A 164 -5.03 -10.20 -14.73
C GLY A 164 -5.84 -9.07 -14.06
N ASN A 165 -5.71 -7.84 -14.56
CA ASN A 165 -6.49 -6.70 -14.07
C ASN A 165 -7.98 -6.86 -14.37
N GLN A 166 -8.36 -7.38 -15.54
CA GLN A 166 -9.75 -7.62 -15.90
C GLN A 166 -10.39 -8.67 -14.98
N ILE A 167 -9.70 -9.77 -14.66
CA ILE A 167 -10.19 -10.80 -13.73
C ILE A 167 -10.50 -10.19 -12.35
N ILE A 168 -9.63 -9.31 -11.86
CA ILE A 168 -9.85 -8.61 -10.59
C ILE A 168 -11.03 -7.66 -10.71
N ALA A 169 -11.12 -6.89 -11.80
CA ALA A 169 -12.21 -5.94 -12.06
C ALA A 169 -13.58 -6.65 -12.09
N ASP A 170 -13.67 -7.79 -12.76
CA ASP A 170 -14.88 -8.61 -12.82
C ASP A 170 -15.30 -9.08 -11.43
N ARG A 171 -14.35 -9.55 -10.61
CA ARG A 171 -14.63 -9.92 -9.22
C ARG A 171 -15.09 -8.74 -8.38
N ILE A 172 -14.55 -7.53 -8.59
CA ILE A 172 -15.03 -6.32 -7.89
C ILE A 172 -16.51 -6.09 -8.24
N HIS A 173 -16.90 -6.17 -9.51
CA HIS A 173 -18.29 -5.99 -9.94
C HIS A 173 -19.24 -7.04 -9.35
N GLU A 174 -18.82 -8.31 -9.27
CA GLU A 174 -19.61 -9.39 -8.67
C GLU A 174 -19.90 -9.16 -7.17
N LEU A 175 -18.96 -8.51 -6.47
CA LEU A 175 -19.04 -8.27 -5.03
C LEU A 175 -19.68 -6.92 -4.68
N ASP A 176 -19.73 -5.98 -5.62
CA ASP A 176 -20.13 -4.58 -5.42
C ASP A 176 -21.44 -4.43 -4.64
N LEU A 177 -22.50 -5.17 -5.02
CA LEU A 177 -23.82 -5.07 -4.37
C LEU A 177 -23.94 -5.91 -3.08
N ARG A 178 -22.93 -6.72 -2.75
CA ARG A 178 -22.95 -7.67 -1.62
C ARG A 178 -22.16 -7.20 -0.42
N TYR A 179 -21.29 -6.21 -0.63
CA TYR A 179 -20.34 -5.71 0.35
C TYR A 179 -20.33 -4.20 0.32
N GLU A 180 -20.23 -3.60 1.49
CA GLU A 180 -20.11 -2.17 1.70
C GLU A 180 -18.68 -1.70 1.40
N GLN A 181 -17.72 -2.63 1.48
CA GLN A 181 -16.31 -2.35 1.28
C GLN A 181 -15.62 -3.48 0.53
N ILE A 182 -14.79 -3.11 -0.45
CA ILE A 182 -13.92 -4.02 -1.18
C ILE A 182 -12.49 -3.51 -1.05
N VAL A 183 -11.58 -4.34 -0.56
CA VAL A 183 -10.16 -4.00 -0.37
C VAL A 183 -9.32 -4.81 -1.35
N LEU A 184 -8.45 -4.14 -2.10
CA LEU A 184 -7.44 -4.80 -2.93
C LEU A 184 -6.14 -4.91 -2.15
N ALA A 185 -5.89 -6.07 -1.53
CA ALA A 185 -4.85 -6.24 -0.51
C ALA A 185 -3.41 -5.99 -1.00
N GLN A 186 -3.19 -5.99 -2.30
CA GLN A 186 -1.85 -5.93 -2.89
C GLN A 186 -1.79 -4.75 -3.87
N ILE A 187 -0.78 -3.91 -3.73
CA ILE A 187 -0.60 -2.71 -4.53
C ILE A 187 -0.55 -2.97 -6.05
N SER A 188 -0.08 -4.16 -6.47
CA SER A 188 -0.07 -4.60 -7.86
C SER A 188 -1.47 -4.70 -8.47
N MET A 189 -2.53 -4.77 -7.65
CA MET A 189 -3.93 -4.82 -8.08
C MET A 189 -4.51 -3.42 -8.37
N SER A 190 -3.76 -2.35 -8.15
CA SER A 190 -4.24 -0.97 -8.38
C SER A 190 -4.60 -0.67 -9.84
N GLY A 191 -3.99 -1.38 -10.80
CA GLY A 191 -4.40 -1.32 -12.20
C GLY A 191 -5.87 -1.70 -12.39
N ALA A 192 -6.32 -2.76 -11.72
CA ALA A 192 -7.71 -3.19 -11.75
C ALA A 192 -8.67 -2.18 -11.11
N ALA A 193 -8.25 -1.46 -10.07
CA ALA A 193 -9.08 -0.41 -9.45
C ALA A 193 -9.42 0.71 -10.44
N SER A 194 -8.52 1.00 -11.39
CA SER A 194 -8.71 2.06 -12.40
C SER A 194 -9.70 1.64 -13.50
N LEU A 195 -10.01 0.35 -13.61
CA LEU A 195 -10.96 -0.19 -14.59
C LEU A 195 -12.41 -0.19 -14.09
N VAL A 196 -12.64 0.09 -12.80
CA VAL A 196 -13.93 -0.12 -12.14
C VAL A 196 -14.46 1.16 -11.53
N LYS A 197 -15.77 1.37 -11.69
CA LYS A 197 -16.53 2.32 -10.89
C LYS A 197 -17.64 1.56 -10.16
N THR A 198 -17.44 1.32 -8.87
CA THR A 198 -18.42 0.65 -8.01
C THR A 198 -19.67 1.52 -7.85
N LYS A 199 -20.82 0.87 -7.68
CA LYS A 199 -22.12 1.52 -7.45
C LYS A 199 -22.51 1.55 -5.98
N HIS A 200 -22.03 0.59 -5.20
CA HIS A 200 -22.39 0.43 -3.79
C HIS A 200 -21.17 0.34 -2.88
N ALA A 201 -20.27 -0.60 -3.15
CA ALA A 201 -19.09 -0.81 -2.33
C ALA A 201 -18.13 0.37 -2.42
N ARG A 202 -17.56 0.76 -1.28
CA ARG A 202 -16.37 1.61 -1.28
C ARG A 202 -15.15 0.76 -1.59
N LEU A 203 -14.44 1.11 -2.68
CA LEU A 203 -13.21 0.43 -3.08
C LEU A 203 -12.01 1.05 -2.37
N PHE A 204 -11.15 0.21 -1.79
CA PHE A 204 -9.90 0.59 -1.15
C PHE A 204 -8.73 -0.08 -1.87
N SER A 205 -7.72 0.72 -2.22
CA SER A 205 -6.44 0.24 -2.74
C SER A 205 -5.28 1.07 -2.15
N SER A 206 -4.06 0.55 -2.17
CA SER A 206 -2.92 1.19 -1.50
C SER A 206 -2.59 2.61 -1.98
N PRO A 207 -2.54 2.92 -3.30
CA PRO A 207 -2.16 4.25 -3.76
C PRO A 207 -3.04 5.43 -3.29
N PRO A 208 -4.38 5.41 -3.47
CA PRO A 208 -5.24 6.51 -3.01
C PRO A 208 -5.17 6.73 -1.51
N GLU A 209 -5.17 5.65 -0.72
CA GLU A 209 -5.20 5.73 0.73
C GLU A 209 -3.84 6.20 1.30
N ALA A 210 -2.72 5.77 0.71
CA ALA A 210 -1.40 6.24 1.09
C ALA A 210 -1.20 7.74 0.78
N LEU A 211 -1.67 8.22 -0.38
CA LEU A 211 -1.63 9.65 -0.72
C LEU A 211 -2.53 10.47 0.23
N GLY A 212 -3.73 9.96 0.53
CA GLY A 212 -4.64 10.61 1.46
C GLY A 212 -4.02 10.80 2.84
N GLU A 213 -3.46 9.73 3.40
CA GLU A 213 -2.77 9.79 4.70
C GLU A 213 -1.51 10.69 4.66
N MET A 214 -0.73 10.64 3.57
CA MET A 214 0.42 11.52 3.41
C MET A 214 0.02 13.01 3.40
N ARG A 215 -1.07 13.36 2.69
CA ARG A 215 -1.61 14.73 2.70
C ARG A 215 -2.07 15.17 4.08
N GLU A 216 -2.80 14.30 4.80
CA GLU A 216 -3.24 14.56 6.18
C GLU A 216 -2.03 14.87 7.09
N ARG A 217 -0.99 14.03 7.08
CA ARG A 217 0.21 14.22 7.92
C ARG A 217 1.05 15.44 7.56
N LEU A 218 1.22 15.73 6.26
CA LEU A 218 1.95 16.91 5.80
C LEU A 218 1.23 18.24 6.09
N MET A 219 -0.08 18.20 6.37
CA MET A 219 -0.84 19.38 6.83
C MET A 219 -0.68 19.59 8.33
N GLU A 220 -0.66 18.51 9.12
CA GLU A 220 -0.48 18.57 10.59
C GLU A 220 0.88 19.18 10.96
N GLU A 221 1.94 18.84 10.22
CA GLU A 221 3.28 19.42 10.44
C GLU A 221 3.37 20.93 10.15
N ASN A 222 2.51 21.44 9.26
CA ASN A 222 2.45 22.87 8.95
C ASN A 222 1.64 23.68 9.98
N GLY A 223 0.91 23.01 10.88
CA GLY A 223 -0.02 23.63 11.83
C GLY A 223 0.42 23.61 13.29
N GLY A 224 1.60 23.05 13.59
CA GLY A 224 2.25 23.05 14.91
C GLY A 224 3.41 24.04 15.00
#